data_AF-A0A923SBV1-F1
#
_entry.id   AF-A0A923SBV1-F1
#
_cell.length_a   1.000
_cell.length_b   1.000
_cell.length_c   1.000
_cell.angle_alpha   90.00
_cell.angle_beta   90.00
_cell.angle_gamma   90.00
#
_symmetry.space_group_name_H-M   'P 1'
#
loop_
_entity.id
_entity.type
_entity.pdbx_description
1 polymer ?
#
loop_
_entity_poly.entity_id
_entity_poly.type
_entity_poly.pdbx_seq_one_letter_code
_entity_poly.pdbx_strand_id
1 'polypeptide(L)'
;MTSPSPAIPLQEVRIPAGTASLSGDLAVPPQARGIVLFAHGSGSGRHSARNRQVARRLQQEGFATLLFDLLTAQEEQVDLRTREHRFDIALLTRRMEDAAAWLHAQPTLRELPLGFFGASTGSAAALIAAAQLGRDVAAVVSRGGRPDLAGPAALAAVSAPTLLIVGGADDGVIALNEQALARMRCVRELAIVPGATHLFEEPGTLERVSDLAAGWFARHLVAAAHPA
;
A
#
# COMPACT_ATOMS: atom_id res chain seq x y z
N MET A 1 -2.25 24.13 23.45
CA MET A 1 -1.70 22.79 23.75
C MET A 1 -2.81 21.79 23.49
N THR A 2 -2.84 21.21 22.30
CA THR A 2 -3.76 20.11 21.97
C THR A 2 -3.25 18.86 22.68
N SER A 3 -4.09 18.27 23.53
CA SER A 3 -3.81 16.96 24.12
C SER A 3 -3.47 15.95 23.00
N PRO A 4 -2.52 15.02 23.21
CA PRO A 4 -2.27 13.99 22.21
C PRO A 4 -3.57 13.22 21.96
N SER A 5 -3.98 13.11 20.70
CA SER A 5 -5.11 12.24 20.32
C SER A 5 -4.86 10.84 20.89
N PRO A 6 -5.88 10.19 21.48
CA PRO A 6 -5.71 8.85 22.04
C PRO A 6 -5.19 7.89 20.96
N ALA A 7 -4.27 7.02 21.36
CA ALA A 7 -3.71 6.02 20.45
C ALA A 7 -4.84 5.13 19.91
N ILE A 8 -4.91 4.99 18.58
CA ILE A 8 -5.88 4.12 17.93
C ILE A 8 -5.53 2.67 18.27
N PRO A 9 -6.46 1.88 18.82
CA PRO A 9 -6.21 0.47 19.13
C PRO A 9 -5.81 -0.31 17.87
N LEU A 10 -4.78 -1.15 18.02
CA LEU A 10 -4.37 -2.10 17.00
C LEU A 10 -5.03 -3.44 17.28
N GLN A 11 -5.77 -3.96 16.30
CA GLN A 11 -6.42 -5.27 16.36
C GLN A 11 -5.67 -6.25 15.46
N GLU A 12 -5.19 -7.36 16.03
CA GLU A 12 -4.71 -8.48 15.20
C GLU A 12 -5.91 -9.18 14.54
N VAL A 13 -5.77 -9.43 13.24
CA VAL A 13 -6.81 -10.05 12.39
C VAL A 13 -6.22 -11.21 11.59
N ARG A 14 -7.09 -12.12 11.17
CA ARG A 14 -6.76 -13.25 10.31
C ARG A 14 -7.52 -13.11 9.01
N ILE A 15 -6.78 -13.06 7.91
CA ILE A 15 -7.30 -12.86 6.56
C ILE A 15 -7.29 -14.22 5.86
N PRO A 16 -8.45 -14.78 5.49
CA PRO A 16 -8.51 -15.99 4.66
C PRO A 16 -7.91 -15.72 3.28
N ALA A 17 -7.09 -16.63 2.78
CA ALA A 17 -6.41 -16.48 1.51
C ALA A 17 -6.30 -17.85 0.81
N GLY A 18 -7.40 -18.29 0.19
CA GLY A 18 -7.61 -19.67 -0.23
C GLY A 18 -7.66 -20.63 0.96
N THR A 19 -6.80 -21.65 0.96
CA THR A 19 -6.63 -22.58 2.11
C THR A 19 -5.70 -22.03 3.19
N ALA A 20 -5.06 -20.88 2.95
CA ALA A 20 -4.15 -20.24 3.89
C ALA A 20 -4.86 -19.18 4.74
N SER A 21 -4.17 -18.74 5.80
CA SER A 21 -4.60 -17.63 6.66
C SER A 21 -3.41 -16.71 6.92
N LEU A 22 -3.56 -15.44 6.53
CA LEU A 22 -2.55 -14.40 6.70
C LEU A 22 -2.81 -13.61 7.98
N SER A 23 -1.74 -13.14 8.61
CA SER A 23 -1.83 -12.28 9.80
C SER A 23 -1.86 -10.82 9.39
N GLY A 24 -2.71 -10.03 10.01
CA GLY A 24 -2.75 -8.59 9.82
C GLY A 24 -2.96 -7.81 11.10
N ASP A 25 -2.59 -6.54 11.06
CA ASP A 25 -2.75 -5.56 12.12
C ASP A 25 -3.66 -4.45 11.56
N LEU A 26 -4.90 -4.41 12.05
CA LEU A 26 -5.94 -3.47 11.66
C LEU A 26 -6.04 -2.34 12.69
N ALA A 27 -5.99 -1.09 12.24
CA ALA A 27 -6.27 0.08 13.07
C ALA A 27 -7.38 0.91 12.42
N VAL A 28 -8.42 1.23 13.19
CA VAL A 28 -9.59 1.97 12.70
C VAL A 28 -9.82 3.19 13.58
N PRO A 29 -9.48 4.42 13.13
CA PRO A 29 -9.84 5.63 13.85
C PRO A 29 -11.37 5.79 13.91
N PRO A 30 -11.88 6.52 14.93
CA PRO A 30 -13.27 6.97 14.92
C PRO A 30 -13.56 7.74 13.62
N GLN A 31 -14.69 7.43 12.97
CA GLN A 31 -15.11 8.09 11.72
C GLN A 31 -14.07 7.99 10.59
N ALA A 32 -13.46 6.80 10.42
CA ALA A 32 -12.54 6.56 9.33
C ALA A 32 -13.17 6.97 7.98
N ARG A 33 -12.45 7.76 7.19
CA ARG A 33 -12.93 8.27 5.89
C ARG A 33 -12.53 7.41 4.69
N GLY A 34 -11.68 6.43 4.93
CA GLY A 34 -11.14 5.48 3.95
C GLY A 34 -10.23 4.48 4.67
N ILE A 35 -9.86 3.42 3.95
CA ILE A 35 -8.97 2.38 4.47
C ILE A 35 -7.78 2.17 3.52
N VAL A 36 -6.58 2.06 4.08
CA VAL A 36 -5.35 1.82 3.31
C VAL A 36 -4.79 0.44 3.63
N LEU A 37 -4.73 -0.43 2.62
CA LEU A 37 -4.12 -1.75 2.67
C LEU A 37 -2.64 -1.66 2.26
N PHE A 38 -1.75 -2.16 3.12
CA PHE A 38 -0.30 -2.10 2.90
C PHE A 38 0.25 -3.40 2.31
N ALA A 39 0.93 -3.29 1.16
CA ALA A 39 1.78 -4.32 0.60
C ALA A 39 3.25 -4.02 0.95
N HIS A 40 3.84 -4.84 1.82
CA HIS A 40 5.25 -4.68 2.17
C HIS A 40 6.19 -5.18 1.06
N GLY A 41 7.46 -4.75 1.12
CA GLY A 41 8.50 -5.25 0.22
C GLY A 41 8.97 -6.66 0.59
N SER A 42 9.72 -7.28 -0.32
CA SER A 42 10.32 -8.60 -0.15
C SER A 42 11.15 -8.70 1.14
N GLY A 43 10.92 -9.76 1.93
CA GLY A 43 11.63 -9.98 3.20
C GLY A 43 11.28 -8.99 4.32
N SER A 44 10.21 -8.22 4.15
CA SER A 44 9.60 -7.40 5.20
C SER A 44 8.25 -8.03 5.61
N GLY A 45 7.53 -7.36 6.51
CA GLY A 45 6.23 -7.83 7.00
C GLY A 45 5.45 -6.71 7.67
N ARG A 46 4.33 -7.05 8.31
CA ARG A 46 3.46 -6.08 9.02
C ARG A 46 4.17 -5.29 10.13
N HIS A 47 5.26 -5.85 10.67
CA HIS A 47 6.10 -5.21 11.70
C HIS A 47 7.13 -4.21 11.18
N SER A 48 7.15 -3.94 9.87
CA SER A 48 8.05 -2.94 9.27
C SER A 48 7.93 -1.58 9.94
N ALA A 49 9.01 -1.12 10.58
CA ALA A 49 9.05 0.18 11.26
C ALA A 49 8.65 1.33 10.31
N ARG A 50 9.10 1.25 9.05
CA ARG A 50 8.82 2.25 8.02
C ARG A 50 7.34 2.28 7.64
N ASN A 51 6.73 1.12 7.37
CA ASN A 51 5.31 1.07 7.02
C ASN A 51 4.43 1.44 8.21
N ARG A 52 4.81 1.04 9.44
CA ARG A 52 4.11 1.45 10.67
C ARG A 52 4.20 2.96 10.91
N GLN A 53 5.30 3.62 10.53
CA GLN A 53 5.40 5.08 10.59
C GLN A 53 4.43 5.76 9.62
N VAL A 54 4.40 5.32 8.36
CA VAL A 54 3.45 5.83 7.36
C VAL A 54 2.01 5.58 7.83
N ALA A 55 1.71 4.36 8.30
CA ALA A 55 0.39 4.01 8.79
C ALA A 55 -0.06 4.87 9.97
N ARG A 56 0.82 5.14 10.95
CA ARG A 56 0.53 6.06 12.06
C ARG A 56 0.21 7.47 11.58
N ARG A 57 0.88 7.95 10.53
CA ARG A 57 0.54 9.24 9.94
C ARG A 57 -0.84 9.21 9.27
N LEU A 58 -1.14 8.19 8.47
CA LEU A 58 -2.46 8.05 7.83
C LEU A 58 -3.59 7.96 8.87
N GLN A 59 -3.35 7.23 9.95
CA GLN A 59 -4.22 7.13 11.11
C GLN A 59 -4.51 8.49 11.76
N GLN A 60 -3.50 9.35 11.92
CA GLN A 60 -3.67 10.72 12.43
C GLN A 60 -4.52 11.60 11.50
N GLU A 61 -4.58 11.26 10.22
CA GLU A 61 -5.37 11.94 9.18
C GLU A 61 -6.77 11.30 8.98
N GLY A 62 -7.14 10.36 9.86
CA GLY A 62 -8.46 9.73 9.86
C GLY A 62 -8.63 8.55 8.91
N PHE A 63 -7.54 7.92 8.47
CA PHE A 63 -7.59 6.70 7.67
C PHE A 63 -7.48 5.44 8.53
N ALA A 64 -8.33 4.46 8.27
CA ALA A 64 -8.08 3.11 8.72
C ALA A 64 -6.89 2.52 7.95
N THR A 65 -6.15 1.62 8.58
CA THR A 65 -4.99 0.97 7.96
C THR A 65 -4.98 -0.51 8.27
N LEU A 66 -4.71 -1.34 7.26
CA LEU A 66 -4.43 -2.76 7.43
C LEU A 66 -3.00 -3.05 6.95
N LEU A 67 -2.13 -3.43 7.88
CA LEU A 67 -0.81 -3.96 7.57
C LEU A 67 -0.87 -5.48 7.72
N PHE A 68 -0.55 -6.24 6.68
CA PHE A 68 -0.64 -7.69 6.75
C PHE A 68 0.59 -8.33 6.13
N ASP A 69 0.84 -9.58 6.48
CA ASP A 69 1.90 -10.38 5.88
C ASP A 69 1.39 -10.98 4.57
N LEU A 70 2.11 -10.73 3.48
CA LEU A 70 1.78 -11.27 2.15
C LEU A 70 2.04 -12.77 2.05
N LEU A 71 2.87 -13.30 2.95
CA LEU A 71 3.19 -14.72 3.06
C LEU A 71 2.72 -15.24 4.42
N THR A 72 2.28 -16.49 4.44
CA THR A 72 2.10 -17.22 5.68
C THR A 72 3.43 -17.43 6.39
N ALA A 73 3.39 -17.71 7.70
CA ALA A 73 4.60 -18.05 8.45
C ALA A 73 5.37 -19.24 7.83
N GLN A 74 4.66 -20.22 7.27
CA GLN A 74 5.28 -21.38 6.62
C GLN A 74 5.98 -20.99 5.30
N GLU A 75 5.29 -20.23 4.44
CA GLU A 75 5.87 -19.69 3.20
C GLU A 75 7.09 -18.81 3.51
N GLU A 76 7.03 -17.98 4.56
CA GLU A 76 8.14 -17.15 4.98
C GLU A 76 9.37 -17.98 5.42
N GLN A 77 9.18 -19.08 6.15
CA GLN A 77 10.30 -19.96 6.54
C GLN A 77 11.00 -20.60 5.33
N VAL A 78 10.24 -20.98 4.30
CA VAL A 78 10.79 -21.51 3.05
C VAL A 78 11.52 -20.39 2.30
N ASP A 79 10.86 -19.24 2.15
CA ASP A 79 11.34 -18.08 1.41
C ASP A 79 12.62 -17.46 2.01
N LEU A 80 12.83 -17.58 3.33
CA LEU A 80 14.10 -17.21 3.97
C LEU A 80 15.31 -17.97 3.38
N ARG A 81 15.08 -19.18 2.83
CA ARG A 81 16.13 -20.01 2.21
C ARG A 81 16.10 -19.90 0.69
N THR A 82 14.91 -19.97 0.09
CA THR A 82 14.75 -20.10 -1.37
C THR A 82 14.60 -18.76 -2.08
N ARG A 83 14.08 -17.75 -1.38
CA ARG A 83 13.67 -16.43 -1.94
C ARG A 83 12.63 -16.55 -3.05
N GLU A 84 11.94 -17.68 -3.18
CA GLU A 84 11.06 -17.93 -4.33
C GLU A 84 9.73 -17.16 -4.23
N HIS A 85 9.18 -17.01 -3.02
CA HIS A 85 7.86 -16.41 -2.83
C HIS A 85 7.91 -14.89 -2.82
N ARG A 86 8.97 -14.29 -2.27
CA ARG A 86 9.13 -12.83 -2.19
C ARG A 86 9.26 -12.14 -3.55
N PHE A 87 9.48 -12.91 -4.62
CA PHE A 87 9.54 -12.42 -6.00
C PHE A 87 8.41 -12.99 -6.88
N ASP A 88 7.55 -13.86 -6.34
CA ASP A 88 6.35 -14.33 -7.03
C ASP A 88 5.27 -13.24 -6.97
N ILE A 89 5.37 -12.27 -7.88
CA ILE A 89 4.45 -11.13 -7.96
C ILE A 89 3.00 -11.61 -8.15
N ALA A 90 2.77 -12.73 -8.82
CA ALA A 90 1.44 -13.29 -9.01
C ALA A 90 0.83 -13.79 -7.69
N LEU A 91 1.63 -14.46 -6.85
CA LEU A 91 1.22 -14.82 -5.49
C LEU A 91 0.91 -13.58 -4.66
N LEU A 92 1.83 -12.61 -4.61
CA LEU A 92 1.64 -11.39 -3.81
C LEU A 92 0.40 -10.60 -4.24
N THR A 93 0.10 -10.59 -5.55
CA THR A 93 -1.11 -9.97 -6.10
C THR A 93 -2.37 -10.65 -5.59
N ARG A 94 -2.46 -11.98 -5.67
CA ARG A 94 -3.61 -12.73 -5.14
C ARG A 94 -3.84 -12.45 -3.65
N ARG A 95 -2.76 -12.35 -2.88
CA ARG A 95 -2.81 -12.04 -1.44
C ARG A 95 -3.37 -10.64 -1.16
N MET A 96 -3.08 -9.67 -2.03
CA MET A 96 -3.70 -8.34 -1.98
C MET A 96 -5.20 -8.39 -2.30
N GLU A 97 -5.60 -9.15 -3.33
CA GLU A 97 -7.01 -9.34 -3.69
C GLU A 97 -7.79 -10.02 -2.56
N ASP A 98 -7.23 -11.07 -1.95
CA ASP A 98 -7.82 -11.77 -0.80
C ASP A 98 -8.04 -10.82 0.39
N ALA A 99 -7.05 -9.97 0.70
CA ALA A 99 -7.16 -8.99 1.77
C ALA A 99 -8.19 -7.89 1.45
N ALA A 100 -8.26 -7.42 0.20
CA ALA A 100 -9.29 -6.47 -0.23
C ALA A 100 -10.70 -7.07 -0.11
N ALA A 101 -10.88 -8.32 -0.57
CA ALA A 101 -12.15 -9.03 -0.44
C ALA A 101 -12.55 -9.22 1.02
N TRP A 102 -11.59 -9.56 1.90
CA TRP A 102 -11.84 -9.67 3.34
C TRP A 102 -12.28 -8.34 3.96
N LEU A 103 -11.68 -7.21 3.56
CA LEU A 103 -12.10 -5.88 4.01
C LEU A 103 -13.53 -5.55 3.58
N HIS A 104 -13.90 -5.84 2.33
CA HIS A 104 -15.27 -5.64 1.84
C HIS A 104 -16.30 -6.55 2.51
N ALA A 105 -15.88 -7.69 3.07
CA ALA A 105 -16.76 -8.55 3.85
C ALA A 105 -17.02 -8.03 5.28
N GLN A 106 -16.24 -7.07 5.79
CA GLN A 106 -16.44 -6.54 7.14
C GLN A 106 -17.53 -5.46 7.15
N PRO A 107 -18.64 -5.63 7.92
CA PRO A 107 -19.76 -4.69 7.91
C PRO A 107 -19.38 -3.24 8.22
N THR A 108 -18.37 -3.02 9.08
CA THR A 108 -17.91 -1.70 9.50
C THR A 108 -16.90 -1.06 8.54
N LEU A 109 -16.35 -1.82 7.58
CA LEU A 109 -15.29 -1.35 6.68
C LEU A 109 -15.72 -1.31 5.22
N ARG A 110 -16.75 -2.09 4.83
CA ARG A 110 -17.12 -2.30 3.43
C ARG A 110 -17.49 -1.04 2.65
N GLU A 111 -17.96 -0.01 3.35
CA GLU A 111 -18.35 1.29 2.76
C GLU A 111 -17.17 2.27 2.67
N LEU A 112 -16.01 1.94 3.26
CA LEU A 112 -14.82 2.79 3.22
C LEU A 112 -14.14 2.68 1.86
N PRO A 113 -13.82 3.80 1.19
CA PRO A 113 -12.97 3.79 0.01
C PRO A 113 -11.64 3.10 0.31
N LEU A 114 -11.27 2.14 -0.53
CA LEU A 114 -10.06 1.35 -0.38
C LEU A 114 -8.91 1.97 -1.17
N GLY A 115 -7.79 2.22 -0.49
CA GLY A 115 -6.53 2.61 -1.09
C GLY A 115 -5.44 1.56 -0.86
N PHE A 116 -4.50 1.46 -1.79
CA PHE A 116 -3.33 0.58 -1.64
C PHE A 116 -2.06 1.39 -1.41
N PHE A 117 -1.25 0.95 -0.45
CA PHE A 117 0.11 1.43 -0.24
C PHE A 117 1.10 0.29 -0.49
N GLY A 118 1.80 0.34 -1.61
CA GLY A 118 2.85 -0.62 -1.96
C GLY A 118 4.24 -0.08 -1.65
N ALA A 119 5.11 -0.95 -1.14
CA ALA A 119 6.51 -0.63 -0.89
C ALA A 119 7.43 -1.60 -1.65
N SER A 120 8.45 -1.07 -2.33
CA SER A 120 9.40 -1.90 -3.10
C SER A 120 8.66 -2.86 -4.05
N THR A 121 8.93 -4.17 -4.01
CA THR A 121 8.21 -5.20 -4.80
C THR A 121 6.71 -5.29 -4.51
N GLY A 122 6.26 -4.96 -3.30
CA GLY A 122 4.84 -4.87 -2.95
C GLY A 122 4.09 -3.85 -3.81
N SER A 123 4.79 -2.88 -4.42
CA SER A 123 4.20 -1.92 -5.34
C SER A 123 3.71 -2.55 -6.64
N ALA A 124 4.42 -3.55 -7.15
CA ALA A 124 3.99 -4.28 -8.34
C ALA A 124 2.70 -5.05 -8.05
N ALA A 125 2.66 -5.78 -6.93
CA ALA A 125 1.47 -6.51 -6.49
C ALA A 125 0.26 -5.58 -6.28
N ALA A 126 0.46 -4.45 -5.62
CA ALA A 126 -0.58 -3.44 -5.41
C ALA A 126 -1.12 -2.88 -6.74
N LEU A 127 -0.25 -2.61 -7.72
CA LEU A 127 -0.67 -2.08 -9.02
C LEU A 127 -1.41 -3.11 -9.87
N ILE A 128 -0.97 -4.37 -9.88
CA ILE A 128 -1.68 -5.43 -10.60
C ILE A 128 -3.06 -5.65 -9.96
N ALA A 129 -3.13 -5.76 -8.63
CA ALA A 129 -4.40 -5.91 -7.92
C ALA A 129 -5.34 -4.72 -8.18
N ALA A 130 -4.82 -3.49 -8.19
CA ALA A 130 -5.61 -2.30 -8.52
C ALA A 130 -6.12 -2.30 -9.97
N ALA A 131 -5.34 -2.85 -10.92
CA ALA A 131 -5.80 -3.03 -12.30
C ALA A 131 -6.94 -4.07 -12.40
N GLN A 132 -6.88 -5.14 -11.61
CA GLN A 132 -7.86 -6.23 -11.62
C GLN A 132 -9.16 -5.86 -10.90
N LEU A 133 -9.05 -5.21 -9.74
CA LEU A 133 -10.19 -4.76 -8.92
C LEU A 133 -10.87 -3.51 -9.50
N GLY A 134 -10.19 -2.77 -10.38
CA GLY A 134 -10.76 -1.64 -11.09
C GLY A 134 -11.28 -0.55 -10.14
N ARG A 135 -12.59 -0.30 -10.18
CA ARG A 135 -13.23 0.81 -9.42
C ARG A 135 -13.34 0.55 -7.92
N ASP A 136 -13.09 -0.68 -7.48
CA ASP A 136 -13.10 -1.01 -6.05
C ASP A 136 -11.85 -0.44 -5.34
N VAL A 137 -10.82 -0.05 -6.09
CA VAL A 137 -9.64 0.64 -5.55
C VAL A 137 -9.68 2.12 -5.93
N ALA A 138 -9.77 2.98 -4.92
CA ALA A 138 -9.92 4.42 -5.09
C ALA A 138 -8.59 5.18 -5.21
N ALA A 139 -7.47 4.62 -4.75
CA ALA A 139 -6.15 5.24 -4.90
C ALA A 139 -5.00 4.24 -4.67
N VAL A 140 -3.85 4.49 -5.29
CA VAL A 140 -2.61 3.73 -5.05
C VAL A 140 -1.45 4.67 -4.73
N VAL A 141 -0.62 4.30 -3.77
CA VAL A 141 0.68 4.92 -3.50
C VAL A 141 1.77 3.84 -3.58
N SER A 142 2.85 4.10 -4.30
CA SER A 142 4.02 3.23 -4.45
C SER A 142 5.25 3.94 -3.89
N ARG A 143 5.87 3.41 -2.81
CA ARG A 143 7.07 3.98 -2.17
C ARG A 143 8.32 3.18 -2.51
N GLY A 144 9.30 3.83 -3.14
CA GLY A 144 10.57 3.22 -3.56
C GLY A 144 10.32 1.95 -4.38
N GLY A 145 9.22 1.96 -5.13
CA GLY A 145 8.62 0.76 -5.70
C GLY A 145 9.31 0.27 -6.95
N ARG A 146 8.99 -0.98 -7.32
CA ARG A 146 9.31 -1.57 -8.62
C ARG A 146 8.05 -1.73 -9.48
N PRO A 147 7.34 -0.62 -9.82
CA PRO A 147 6.10 -0.69 -10.58
C PRO A 147 6.31 -1.27 -11.99
N ASP A 148 7.53 -1.22 -12.51
CA ASP A 148 7.94 -1.86 -13.76
C ASP A 148 7.65 -3.36 -13.79
N LEU A 149 7.72 -4.04 -12.63
CA LEU A 149 7.44 -5.47 -12.50
C LEU A 149 5.95 -5.81 -12.67
N ALA A 150 5.04 -4.83 -12.62
CA ALA A 150 3.63 -5.06 -12.92
C ALA A 150 3.40 -5.39 -14.40
N GLY A 151 4.36 -5.04 -15.27
CA GLY A 151 4.25 -5.24 -16.71
C GLY A 151 3.36 -4.18 -17.39
N PRO A 152 3.51 -3.99 -18.71
CA PRO A 152 2.88 -2.90 -19.43
C PRO A 152 1.35 -2.99 -19.46
N ALA A 153 0.79 -4.21 -19.52
CA ALA A 153 -0.65 -4.40 -19.58
C ALA A 153 -1.35 -3.97 -18.29
N ALA A 154 -0.84 -4.41 -17.13
CA ALA A 154 -1.41 -4.03 -15.84
C ALA A 154 -1.29 -2.52 -15.61
N LEU A 155 -0.10 -1.94 -15.86
CA LEU A 155 0.13 -0.49 -15.73
C LEU A 155 -0.86 0.34 -16.56
N ALA A 156 -1.12 -0.07 -17.81
CA ALA A 156 -2.07 0.62 -18.68
C ALA A 156 -3.54 0.44 -18.26
N ALA A 157 -3.85 -0.61 -17.49
CA ALA A 157 -5.19 -0.94 -17.02
C ALA A 157 -5.54 -0.34 -15.64
N VAL A 158 -4.55 0.13 -14.87
CA VAL A 158 -4.82 0.82 -13.60
C VAL A 158 -5.70 2.04 -13.84
N SER A 159 -6.87 2.05 -13.21
CA SER A 159 -7.82 3.18 -13.24
C SER A 159 -7.74 4.07 -12.00
N ALA A 160 -7.28 3.52 -10.88
CA ALA A 160 -7.09 4.23 -9.62
C ALA A 160 -6.01 5.33 -9.74
N PRO A 161 -6.27 6.56 -9.25
CA PRO A 161 -5.27 7.59 -9.09
C PRO A 161 -4.01 7.06 -8.38
N THR A 162 -2.85 7.16 -9.04
CA THR A 162 -1.60 6.55 -8.57
C THR A 162 -0.50 7.58 -8.32
N LEU A 163 0.08 7.56 -7.12
CA LEU A 163 1.30 8.31 -6.77
C LEU A 163 2.50 7.37 -6.67
N LEU A 164 3.54 7.66 -7.43
CA LEU A 164 4.85 7.03 -7.31
C LEU A 164 5.77 7.94 -6.50
N ILE A 165 6.37 7.44 -5.42
CA ILE A 165 7.31 8.18 -4.57
C ILE A 165 8.66 7.50 -4.63
N VAL A 166 9.70 8.23 -5.03
CA VAL A 166 11.07 7.71 -5.20
C VAL A 166 12.09 8.55 -4.44
N GLY A 167 13.17 7.93 -4.01
CA GLY A 167 14.28 8.63 -3.39
C GLY A 167 15.14 9.32 -4.45
N GLY A 168 15.53 10.58 -4.19
CA GLY A 168 16.32 11.38 -5.12
C GLY A 168 17.76 10.92 -5.31
N ALA A 169 18.25 10.00 -4.47
CA ALA A 169 19.55 9.34 -4.61
C ALA A 169 19.44 7.89 -5.11
N ASP A 170 18.29 7.50 -5.68
CA ASP A 170 18.01 6.17 -6.23
C ASP A 170 17.73 6.25 -7.74
N ASP A 171 18.73 6.72 -8.51
CA ASP A 171 18.63 7.01 -9.95
C ASP A 171 18.05 5.85 -10.78
N GLY A 172 18.42 4.61 -10.43
CA GLY A 172 17.91 3.42 -11.08
C GLY A 172 16.40 3.25 -10.87
N VAL A 173 15.92 3.44 -9.65
CA VAL A 173 14.48 3.35 -9.34
C VAL A 173 13.71 4.55 -9.90
N ILE A 174 14.32 5.74 -9.96
CA ILE A 174 13.72 6.91 -10.64
C ILE A 174 13.39 6.55 -12.10
N ALA A 175 14.37 6.09 -12.87
CA ALA A 175 14.17 5.75 -14.28
C ALA A 175 13.09 4.66 -14.48
N LEU A 176 13.06 3.65 -13.61
CA LEU A 176 12.05 2.59 -13.65
C LEU A 176 10.63 3.12 -13.34
N ASN A 177 10.51 4.06 -12.39
CA ASN A 177 9.23 4.67 -12.04
C ASN A 177 8.76 5.64 -13.14
N GLU A 178 9.65 6.39 -13.78
CA GLU A 178 9.30 7.23 -14.94
C GLU A 178 8.78 6.39 -16.11
N GLN A 179 9.44 5.27 -16.41
CA GLN A 179 8.98 4.33 -17.44
C GLN A 179 7.61 3.73 -17.12
N ALA A 180 7.39 3.34 -15.86
CA ALA A 180 6.10 2.84 -15.43
C ALA A 180 5.02 3.92 -15.47
N LEU A 181 5.35 5.13 -14.99
CA LEU A 181 4.47 6.30 -15.02
C LEU A 181 4.00 6.53 -16.45
N ALA A 182 4.89 6.56 -17.44
CA ALA A 182 4.55 6.80 -18.85
C ALA A 182 3.54 5.79 -19.45
N ARG A 183 3.47 4.56 -18.92
CA ARG A 183 2.55 3.51 -19.39
C ARG A 183 1.15 3.59 -18.80
N MET A 184 0.99 4.26 -17.67
CA MET A 184 -0.31 4.42 -17.01
C MET A 184 -1.29 5.25 -17.85
N ARG A 185 -2.58 5.24 -17.51
CA ARG A 185 -3.59 6.07 -18.18
C ARG A 185 -4.50 6.81 -17.20
N CYS A 186 -4.45 6.45 -15.92
CA CYS A 186 -5.14 7.13 -14.84
C CYS A 186 -4.47 8.46 -14.46
N VAL A 187 -5.11 9.18 -13.52
CA VAL A 187 -4.47 10.28 -12.80
C VAL A 187 -3.20 9.75 -12.13
N ARG A 188 -2.06 10.37 -12.41
CA ARG A 188 -0.76 9.84 -11.99
C ARG A 188 0.22 10.96 -11.67
N GLU A 189 1.04 10.76 -10.65
CA GLU A 189 2.09 11.69 -10.23
C GLU A 189 3.35 10.92 -9.83
N LEU A 190 4.52 11.50 -10.10
CA LEU A 190 5.82 11.06 -9.59
C LEU A 190 6.37 12.13 -8.65
N ALA A 191 6.60 11.76 -7.39
CA ALA A 191 7.23 12.61 -6.40
C ALA A 191 8.64 12.10 -6.08
N ILE A 192 9.64 12.96 -6.22
CA ILE A 192 11.04 12.67 -5.87
C ILE A 192 11.34 13.31 -4.52
N VAL A 193 11.84 12.52 -3.56
CA VAL A 193 12.25 13.01 -2.23
C VAL A 193 13.75 13.31 -2.26
N PRO A 194 14.17 14.60 -2.22
CA PRO A 194 15.59 14.95 -2.35
C PRO A 194 16.45 14.32 -1.26
N GLY A 195 17.63 13.82 -1.64
CA GLY A 195 18.60 13.22 -0.71
C GLY A 195 18.22 11.88 -0.12
N ALA A 196 17.04 11.33 -0.43
CA ALA A 196 16.62 10.03 0.07
C ALA A 196 17.19 8.89 -0.76
N THR A 197 17.70 7.85 -0.10
CA THR A 197 18.05 6.57 -0.73
C THR A 197 16.83 5.64 -0.81
N HIS A 198 17.03 4.40 -1.27
CA HIS A 198 15.97 3.41 -1.53
C HIS A 198 14.97 3.22 -0.37
N LEU A 199 15.45 3.28 0.88
CA LEU A 199 14.65 3.00 2.06
C LEU A 199 14.14 4.25 2.79
N PHE A 200 14.54 5.46 2.35
CA PHE A 200 14.17 6.73 2.99
C PHE A 200 14.57 6.75 4.48
N GLU A 201 15.82 6.40 4.78
CA GLU A 201 16.34 6.34 6.16
C GLU A 201 17.01 7.64 6.59
N GLU A 202 17.25 8.54 5.64
CA GLU A 202 17.81 9.85 5.91
C GLU A 202 16.81 10.73 6.67
N PRO A 203 17.29 11.62 7.57
CA PRO A 203 16.42 12.43 8.42
C PRO A 203 15.34 13.20 7.64
N GLY A 204 14.08 13.04 8.03
CA GLY A 204 12.94 13.76 7.42
C GLY A 204 12.39 13.13 6.14
N THR A 205 13.08 12.15 5.54
CA THR A 205 12.67 11.62 4.23
C THR A 205 11.44 10.72 4.33
N LEU A 206 11.33 9.88 5.36
CA LEU A 206 10.16 9.04 5.57
C LEU A 206 8.95 9.84 6.08
N GLU A 207 9.17 10.90 6.84
CA GLU A 207 8.15 11.88 7.19
C GLU A 207 7.56 12.51 5.93
N ARG A 208 8.44 12.93 5.00
CA ARG A 208 8.02 13.47 3.69
C ARG A 208 7.24 12.46 2.86
N VAL A 209 7.66 11.19 2.83
CA VAL A 209 6.88 10.11 2.20
C VAL A 209 5.49 9.99 2.84
N SER A 210 5.43 10.05 4.18
CA SER A 210 4.19 9.93 4.92
C SER A 210 3.23 11.09 4.63
N ASP A 211 3.75 12.32 4.55
CA ASP A 211 3.01 13.52 4.13
C ASP A 211 2.42 13.37 2.72
N LEU A 212 3.25 12.93 1.77
CA LEU A 212 2.86 12.76 0.38
C LEU A 212 1.76 11.70 0.24
N ALA A 213 1.93 10.56 0.91
CA ALA A 213 0.93 9.49 0.92
C ALA A 213 -0.39 9.93 1.55
N ALA A 214 -0.33 10.60 2.71
CA ALA A 214 -1.51 11.14 3.39
C ALA A 214 -2.25 12.16 2.50
N GLY A 215 -1.51 13.09 1.89
CA GLY A 215 -2.09 14.07 0.98
C GLY A 215 -2.74 13.42 -0.25
N TRP A 216 -2.15 12.37 -0.81
CA TRP A 216 -2.74 11.62 -1.93
C TRP A 216 -4.04 10.95 -1.53
N PHE A 217 -4.05 10.18 -0.44
CA PHE A 217 -5.24 9.50 0.04
C PHE A 217 -6.33 10.49 0.49
N ALA A 218 -5.99 11.62 1.09
CA ALA A 218 -6.94 12.68 1.43
C ALA A 218 -7.67 13.28 0.22
N ARG A 219 -7.00 13.33 -0.93
CA ARG A 219 -7.60 13.82 -2.19
C ARG A 219 -8.46 12.76 -2.89
N HIS A 220 -8.09 11.49 -2.80
CA HIS A 220 -8.65 10.43 -3.66
C HIS A 220 -9.52 9.40 -2.94
N LEU A 221 -9.34 9.16 -1.64
CA LEU A 221 -10.24 8.35 -0.82
C LEU A 221 -11.41 9.20 -0.33
N VAL A 222 -12.20 9.65 -1.28
CA VAL A 222 -13.48 10.31 -1.04
C VAL A 222 -14.58 9.28 -1.18
N ALA A 223 -15.43 9.16 -0.16
CA ALA A 223 -16.65 8.37 -0.28
C ALA A 223 -17.42 8.85 -1.51
N ALA A 224 -17.86 7.92 -2.35
CA ALA A 224 -18.77 8.27 -3.43
C ALA A 224 -19.96 9.01 -2.80
N ALA A 225 -20.19 10.25 -3.24
CA ALA A 225 -21.40 10.96 -2.88
C ALA A 225 -22.56 10.05 -3.29
N HIS A 226 -23.32 9.55 -2.32
CA HIS A 226 -24.56 8.87 -2.63
C HIS A 226 -25.41 9.85 -3.43
N PRO A 227 -25.84 9.52 -4.65
CA PRO A 227 -26.90 10.29 -5.27
C PRO A 227 -28.12 10.16 -4.35
N ALA A 228 -28.65 11.31 -3.93
CA ALA A 228 -29.93 11.41 -3.22
C ALA A 228 -31.08 10.92 -4.11
#